data_AF-A0A151R947-F1
#
_entry.id   AF-A0A151R947-F1
#
_cell.length_a   1.000
_cell.length_b   1.000
_cell.length_c   1.000
_cell.angle_alpha   90.00
_cell.angle_beta   90.00
_cell.angle_gamma   90.00
#
_symmetry.space_group_name_H-M   'P 1'
#
loop_
_entity.id
_entity.type
_entity.pdbx_description
1 polymer ?
#
loop_
_entity_poly.entity_id
_entity_poly.type
_entity_poly.pdbx_seq_one_letter_code
_entity_poly.pdbx_strand_id
1 'polypeptide(L)'
;MLRAPHVTSTPTMLSLLLLALSLPLPGDDTTRRREIAAFLGQTSHETTGGWATAPDGPCAWGYCFVNEQNQAVYCDGQPQWPCAPGKRYYGRGPIQLTHNYNYGQAGRALNLNLLNDPDQVATNPIVSFRTAIWFWMTPQGNKPSCHDVITRTWTPSSADTSAGRVPGYGVITNIINGGLECGCGPDPRVQSRVGFYNRYCEMFRISPGDNLDCNNQRPF
;
A
#
# COMPACT_ATOMS: atom_id res chain seq x y z
N MET A 1 9.21 -12.23 20.32
CA MET A 1 8.16 -11.60 19.49
C MET A 1 7.55 -10.46 20.28
N LEU A 2 7.82 -9.22 19.91
CA LEU A 2 7.12 -8.06 20.48
C LEU A 2 5.76 -7.97 19.79
N ARG A 3 4.68 -8.38 20.48
CA ARG A 3 3.31 -8.09 20.05
C ARG A 3 3.00 -6.65 20.43
N ALA A 4 2.64 -5.81 19.47
CA ALA A 4 2.06 -4.51 19.78
C ALA A 4 0.68 -4.71 20.44
N PRO A 5 0.33 -3.96 21.50
CA PRO A 5 -0.95 -4.08 22.18
C PRO A 5 -2.11 -3.67 21.26
N HIS A 6 -3.31 -4.18 21.57
CA HIS A 6 -4.56 -3.93 20.85
C HIS A 6 -4.73 -2.44 20.48
N VAL A 7 -5.02 -2.20 19.20
CA VAL A 7 -5.26 -0.88 18.62
C VAL A 7 -6.63 -0.36 19.06
N THR A 8 -6.76 0.06 20.31
CA THR A 8 -7.95 0.81 20.77
C THR A 8 -7.63 2.05 21.60
N SER A 9 -6.36 2.40 21.85
CA SER A 9 -6.03 3.69 22.46
C SER A 9 -4.57 4.12 22.26
N THR A 10 -4.37 5.18 21.45
CA THR A 10 -3.23 6.15 21.38
C THR A 10 -1.83 5.57 21.15
N PRO A 11 -1.24 5.68 19.94
CA PRO A 11 -0.82 6.93 19.27
C PRO A 11 -1.28 7.07 17.78
N THR A 12 -2.24 6.25 17.35
CA THR A 12 -2.70 6.10 15.96
C THR A 12 -3.38 7.34 15.37
N MET A 13 -4.05 8.15 16.19
CA MET A 13 -4.84 9.28 15.68
C MET A 13 -3.97 10.42 15.11
N LEU A 14 -2.77 10.64 15.66
CA LEU A 14 -1.85 11.67 15.15
C LEU A 14 -1.23 11.26 13.80
N SER A 15 -0.96 9.96 13.61
CA SER A 15 -0.48 9.42 12.33
C SER A 15 -1.57 9.42 11.26
N LEU A 16 -2.82 9.12 11.61
CA LEU A 16 -3.99 9.31 10.74
C LEU A 16 -4.21 10.79 10.39
N LEU A 17 -3.99 11.71 11.34
CA LEU A 17 -4.06 13.15 11.11
C LEU A 17 -2.94 13.63 10.18
N LEU A 18 -1.71 13.14 10.36
CA LEU A 18 -0.58 13.36 9.45
C LEU A 18 -0.85 12.82 8.05
N LEU A 19 -1.50 11.65 7.93
CA LEU A 19 -1.92 11.05 6.66
C LEU A 19 -2.92 11.95 5.93
N ALA A 20 -3.94 12.45 6.63
CA ALA A 20 -4.95 13.35 6.08
C ALA A 20 -4.38 14.73 5.70
N LEU A 21 -3.32 15.18 6.38
CA LEU A 21 -2.64 16.46 6.09
C LEU A 21 -1.62 16.38 4.94
N SER A 22 -1.19 15.18 4.56
CA SER A 22 -0.13 14.97 3.54
C SER A 22 -0.63 14.49 2.19
N LEU A 23 -1.87 13.97 2.11
CA LEU A 23 -2.53 13.72 0.84
C LEU A 23 -3.13 15.02 0.29
N PRO A 24 -2.78 15.47 -0.92
CA PRO A 24 -3.63 16.41 -1.63
C PRO A 24 -4.92 15.64 -1.92
N LEU A 25 -6.02 16.05 -1.31
CA LEU A 25 -7.31 15.37 -1.41
C LEU A 25 -8.22 16.13 -2.39
N PRO A 26 -8.04 16.00 -3.72
CA PRO A 26 -8.95 16.59 -4.70
C PRO A 26 -10.32 15.90 -4.64
N GLY A 27 -11.31 16.53 -5.27
CA GLY A 27 -12.67 15.99 -5.32
C GLY A 27 -13.52 16.27 -4.09
N ASP A 28 -14.73 15.71 -4.12
CA ASP A 28 -15.73 15.85 -3.05
C ASP A 28 -15.37 15.03 -1.80
N ASP A 29 -16.05 15.30 -0.68
CA ASP A 29 -15.79 14.64 0.61
C ASP A 29 -15.84 13.10 0.49
N THR A 30 -16.75 12.57 -0.32
CA THR A 30 -16.85 11.14 -0.62
C THR A 30 -15.57 10.59 -1.25
N THR A 31 -15.01 11.28 -2.24
CA THR A 31 -13.78 10.88 -2.92
C THR A 31 -12.59 10.91 -1.96
N ARG A 32 -12.49 11.94 -1.12
CA ARG A 32 -11.44 12.04 -0.10
C ARG A 32 -11.49 10.89 0.90
N ARG A 33 -12.68 10.57 1.42
CA ARG A 33 -12.88 9.43 2.33
C ARG A 33 -12.56 8.10 1.63
N ARG A 34 -12.90 7.98 0.35
CA ARG A 34 -12.62 6.77 -0.45
C ARG A 34 -11.12 6.56 -0.63
N GLU A 35 -10.38 7.62 -0.93
CA GLU A 35 -8.92 7.55 -1.02
C GLU A 35 -8.29 7.11 0.31
N ILE A 36 -8.69 7.74 1.42
CA ILE A 36 -8.21 7.35 2.75
C ILE A 36 -8.55 5.89 3.05
N ALA A 37 -9.79 5.46 2.79
CA ALA A 37 -10.21 4.07 2.97
C ALA A 37 -9.38 3.09 2.12
N ALA A 38 -9.10 3.44 0.87
CA ALA A 38 -8.34 2.60 -0.05
C ALA A 38 -6.88 2.48 0.38
N PHE A 39 -6.23 3.61 0.71
CA PHE A 39 -4.86 3.64 1.22
C PHE A 39 -4.75 2.80 2.50
N LEU A 40 -5.62 3.03 3.48
CA LEU A 40 -5.65 2.28 4.73
C LEU A 40 -5.94 0.80 4.47
N GLY A 41 -6.84 0.49 3.53
CA GLY A 41 -7.19 -0.87 3.17
C GLY A 41 -5.99 -1.67 2.66
N GLN A 42 -5.26 -1.09 1.70
CA GLN A 42 -4.10 -1.74 1.11
C GLN A 42 -2.98 -1.91 2.13
N THR A 43 -2.62 -0.83 2.82
CA THR A 43 -1.54 -0.85 3.81
C THR A 43 -1.86 -1.72 5.03
N SER A 44 -3.14 -1.85 5.40
CA SER A 44 -3.57 -2.79 6.45
C SER A 44 -3.39 -4.24 6.03
N HIS A 45 -3.65 -4.57 4.77
CA HIS A 45 -3.35 -5.91 4.25
C HIS A 45 -1.86 -6.22 4.31
N GLU A 46 -1.01 -5.31 3.82
CA GLU A 46 0.45 -5.47 3.83
C GLU A 46 1.03 -5.73 5.24
N THR A 47 0.32 -5.28 6.27
CA THR A 47 0.79 -5.30 7.66
C THR A 47 -0.13 -6.09 8.59
N THR A 48 -1.03 -6.92 8.03
CA THR A 48 -2.08 -7.58 8.79
C THR A 48 -1.54 -8.64 9.75
N GLY A 49 -2.04 -8.62 10.98
CA GLY A 49 -1.91 -9.71 11.95
C GLY A 49 -3.19 -10.52 12.12
N GLY A 50 -4.19 -10.31 11.26
CA GLY A 50 -5.51 -10.90 11.37
C GLY A 50 -5.54 -12.39 11.05
N TRP A 51 -6.46 -13.11 11.70
CA TRP A 51 -6.78 -14.51 11.44
C TRP A 51 -8.31 -14.69 11.45
N ALA A 52 -8.79 -15.85 11.01
CA ALA A 52 -10.22 -16.08 10.77
C ALA A 52 -11.14 -15.81 11.97
N THR A 53 -10.65 -16.05 13.20
CA THR A 53 -11.39 -15.88 14.46
C THR A 53 -10.82 -14.76 15.34
N ALA A 54 -10.12 -13.80 14.74
CA ALA A 54 -9.56 -12.68 15.48
C ALA A 54 -10.67 -11.85 16.14
N PRO A 55 -10.45 -11.30 17.36
CA PRO A 55 -11.37 -10.32 17.95
C PRO A 55 -11.69 -9.22 16.95
N ASP A 56 -12.98 -8.89 16.79
CA ASP A 56 -13.52 -7.91 15.83
C ASP A 56 -13.29 -8.25 14.34
N GLY A 57 -12.92 -9.50 14.05
CA GLY A 57 -12.69 -10.02 12.70
C GLY A 57 -11.28 -9.74 12.16
N PRO A 58 -10.84 -10.47 11.11
CA PRO A 58 -9.48 -10.35 10.56
C PRO A 58 -9.15 -8.93 10.07
N CYS A 59 -10.15 -8.19 9.58
CA CYS A 59 -9.99 -6.84 9.05
C CYS A 59 -9.88 -5.76 10.15
N ALA A 60 -9.88 -6.12 11.44
CA ALA A 60 -9.57 -5.20 12.54
C ALA A 60 -8.07 -5.18 12.90
N TRP A 61 -7.24 -5.98 12.23
CA TRP A 61 -5.85 -6.26 12.61
C TRP A 61 -4.80 -5.75 11.61
N GLY A 62 -5.12 -4.69 10.87
CA GLY A 62 -4.15 -3.96 10.05
C GLY A 62 -3.08 -3.29 10.91
N TYR A 63 -1.94 -2.95 10.32
CA TYR A 63 -0.83 -2.25 11.00
C TYR A 63 -0.22 -3.02 12.18
N CYS A 64 -0.34 -4.35 12.19
CA CYS A 64 0.21 -5.21 13.25
C CYS A 64 1.72 -5.41 13.10
N PHE A 65 2.19 -5.53 11.86
CA PHE A 65 3.61 -5.73 11.53
C PHE A 65 4.23 -4.49 10.88
N VAL A 66 5.50 -4.24 11.18
CA VAL A 66 6.29 -3.18 10.53
C VAL A 66 7.29 -3.77 9.53
N ASN A 67 7.88 -4.92 9.85
CA ASN A 67 8.86 -5.60 9.02
C ASN A 67 8.27 -6.88 8.43
N GLU A 68 8.69 -7.20 7.22
CA GLU A 68 8.53 -8.52 6.62
C GLU A 68 9.09 -9.60 7.54
N GLN A 69 8.47 -10.78 7.54
CA GLN A 69 8.88 -11.89 8.41
C GLN A 69 10.17 -12.58 7.94
N ASN A 70 10.33 -12.80 6.63
CA ASN A 70 11.47 -13.55 6.08
C ASN A 70 12.73 -12.67 5.89
N GLN A 71 12.59 -11.34 5.93
CA GLN A 71 13.68 -10.35 5.91
C GLN A 71 14.81 -10.64 4.91
N ALA A 72 14.44 -11.01 3.67
CA ALA A 72 15.39 -11.32 2.61
C ALA A 72 16.16 -10.08 2.13
N VAL A 73 17.18 -10.28 1.30
CA VAL A 73 18.11 -9.21 0.94
C VAL A 73 17.47 -8.20 -0.03
N TYR A 74 16.69 -8.67 -1.01
CA TYR A 74 16.05 -7.84 -2.05
C TYR A 74 17.00 -6.80 -2.67
N CYS A 75 18.15 -7.29 -3.14
CA CYS A 75 19.17 -6.50 -3.81
C CYS A 75 19.22 -6.87 -5.29
N ASP A 76 18.68 -6.01 -6.14
CA ASP A 76 18.78 -6.11 -7.58
C ASP A 76 20.04 -5.41 -8.08
N GLY A 77 20.76 -6.03 -9.03
CA GLY A 77 22.00 -5.53 -9.62
C GLY A 77 21.81 -4.34 -10.57
N GLN A 78 21.15 -3.27 -10.11
CA GLN A 78 20.83 -2.07 -10.86
C GLN A 78 21.87 -0.95 -10.58
N PRO A 79 22.62 -0.47 -11.59
CA PRO A 79 23.67 0.55 -11.38
C PRO A 79 23.18 1.85 -10.75
N GLN A 80 21.92 2.24 -11.02
CA GLN A 80 21.34 3.47 -10.52
C GLN A 80 21.09 3.44 -9.00
N TRP A 81 20.80 2.26 -8.45
CA TRP A 81 20.42 2.07 -7.05
C TRP A 81 21.27 0.96 -6.42
N PRO A 82 22.60 1.16 -6.30
CA PRO A 82 23.49 0.12 -5.81
C PRO A 82 23.15 -0.27 -4.37
N CYS A 83 23.23 -1.57 -4.07
CA CYS A 83 23.01 -2.06 -2.72
C CYS A 83 24.14 -1.63 -1.80
N ALA A 84 23.80 -0.99 -0.68
CA ALA A 84 24.76 -0.62 0.34
C ALA A 84 25.30 -1.88 1.04
N PRO A 85 26.61 -1.97 1.33
CA PRO A 85 27.21 -3.13 1.98
C PRO A 85 26.50 -3.50 3.30
N GLY A 86 26.13 -4.78 3.44
CA GLY A 86 25.47 -5.31 4.64
C GLY A 86 24.01 -4.90 4.82
N LYS A 87 23.42 -4.13 3.90
CA LYS A 87 22.01 -3.72 3.97
C LYS A 87 21.08 -4.70 3.27
N ARG A 88 19.82 -4.72 3.73
CA ARG A 88 18.73 -5.55 3.21
C ARG A 88 17.50 -4.68 2.98
N TYR A 89 16.79 -4.93 1.89
CA TYR A 89 15.67 -4.14 1.41
C TYR A 89 14.36 -4.94 1.42
N TYR A 90 14.17 -5.78 2.43
CA TYR A 90 12.90 -6.44 2.72
C TYR A 90 11.77 -5.44 3.03
N GLY A 91 10.54 -5.93 3.03
CA GLY A 91 9.35 -5.12 3.27
C GLY A 91 9.39 -4.37 4.61
N ARG A 92 9.30 -3.04 4.56
CA ARG A 92 9.16 -2.21 5.77
C ARG A 92 8.02 -1.22 5.65
N GLY A 93 7.41 -0.90 6.79
CA GLY A 93 6.38 0.12 6.91
C GLY A 93 5.03 -0.27 6.29
N PRO A 94 4.08 0.70 6.21
CA PRO A 94 2.69 0.43 5.83
C PRO A 94 2.52 -0.18 4.44
N ILE A 95 3.35 0.18 3.47
CA ILE A 95 3.27 -0.37 2.10
C ILE A 95 4.23 -1.55 1.87
N GLN A 96 4.90 -2.03 2.93
CA GLN A 96 5.97 -3.03 2.84
C GLN A 96 6.96 -2.71 1.71
N LEU A 97 7.54 -1.50 1.73
CA LEU A 97 8.50 -1.05 0.72
C LEU A 97 9.63 -2.08 0.59
N THR A 98 9.80 -2.65 -0.60
CA THR A 98 10.70 -3.77 -0.86
C THR A 98 11.57 -3.49 -2.09
N HIS A 99 12.79 -4.04 -2.14
CA HIS A 99 13.83 -3.85 -3.16
C HIS A 99 14.61 -2.52 -3.09
N ASN A 100 15.94 -2.61 -3.25
CA ASN A 100 16.87 -1.47 -3.25
C ASN A 100 16.47 -0.32 -4.17
N TYR A 101 15.96 -0.62 -5.37
CA TYR A 101 15.54 0.43 -6.31
C TYR A 101 14.35 1.24 -5.81
N ASN A 102 13.42 0.64 -5.05
CA ASN A 102 12.30 1.35 -4.45
C ASN A 102 12.75 2.21 -3.26
N TYR A 103 13.64 1.69 -2.40
CA TYR A 103 14.25 2.49 -1.33
C TYR A 103 15.05 3.66 -1.90
N GLY A 104 15.79 3.45 -2.98
CA GLY A 104 16.54 4.50 -3.68
C GLY A 104 15.63 5.60 -4.24
N GLN A 105 14.59 5.22 -4.98
CA GLN A 105 13.62 6.17 -5.54
C GLN A 105 12.87 6.95 -4.45
N ALA A 106 12.38 6.26 -3.41
CA ALA A 106 11.72 6.89 -2.27
C ALA A 106 12.65 7.84 -1.52
N GLY A 107 13.89 7.40 -1.27
CA GLY A 107 14.91 8.19 -0.58
C GLY A 107 15.22 9.47 -1.34
N ARG A 108 15.42 9.38 -2.66
CA ARG A 108 15.63 10.55 -3.51
C ARG A 108 14.44 11.50 -3.48
N ALA A 109 13.21 11.01 -3.62
CA ALA A 109 12.01 11.85 -3.64
C ALA A 109 11.73 12.55 -2.29
N LEU A 110 12.05 11.87 -1.18
CA LEU A 110 11.80 12.37 0.17
C LEU A 110 13.00 13.09 0.79
N ASN A 111 14.12 13.18 0.07
CA ASN A 111 15.41 13.68 0.55
C ASN A 111 15.90 12.95 1.81
N LEU A 112 15.90 11.61 1.75
CA LEU A 112 16.30 10.68 2.81
C LEU A 112 17.32 9.66 2.28
N ASN A 113 18.27 9.26 3.12
CA ASN A 113 19.32 8.30 2.73
C ASN A 113 18.87 6.83 2.87
N LEU A 114 17.71 6.48 2.32
CA LEU A 114 17.08 5.18 2.52
C LEU A 114 17.84 4.01 1.88
N LEU A 115 18.71 4.27 0.90
CA LEU A 115 19.53 3.24 0.28
C LEU A 115 20.64 2.75 1.23
N ASN A 116 21.27 3.67 1.99
CA ASN A 116 22.30 3.33 2.97
C ASN A 116 21.74 3.09 4.38
N ASP A 117 20.53 3.57 4.66
CA ASP A 117 19.87 3.39 5.95
C ASP A 117 18.38 3.04 5.78
N PRO A 118 18.08 1.83 5.24
CA PRO A 118 16.70 1.39 4.99
C PRO A 118 15.90 1.17 6.28
N ASP A 119 16.56 0.99 7.42
CA ASP A 119 15.89 0.74 8.71
C ASP A 119 15.13 1.98 9.24
N GLN A 120 15.38 3.17 8.68
CA GLN A 120 14.57 4.37 8.98
C GLN A 120 13.08 4.15 8.68
N VAL A 121 12.76 3.33 7.67
CA VAL A 121 11.37 3.01 7.31
C VAL A 121 10.67 2.21 8.41
N ALA A 122 11.42 1.45 9.22
CA ALA A 122 10.88 0.66 10.32
C ALA A 122 10.98 1.35 11.68
N THR A 123 11.96 2.25 11.88
CA THR A 123 12.25 2.86 13.18
C THR A 123 11.70 4.27 13.35
N ASN A 124 11.40 4.97 12.26
CA ASN A 124 10.80 6.31 12.28
C ASN A 124 9.39 6.29 11.66
N PRO A 125 8.31 6.47 12.45
CA PRO A 125 6.95 6.38 11.93
C PRO A 125 6.63 7.45 10.87
N ILE A 126 7.23 8.65 10.97
CA ILE A 126 7.03 9.70 9.96
C ILE A 126 7.66 9.28 8.63
N VAL A 127 8.89 8.75 8.65
CA VAL A 127 9.54 8.21 7.44
C VAL A 127 8.73 7.05 6.88
N SER A 128 8.28 6.14 7.73
CA SER A 128 7.46 4.99 7.38
C SER A 128 6.22 5.39 6.57
N PHE A 129 5.39 6.29 7.10
CA PHE A 129 4.20 6.78 6.39
C PHE A 129 4.55 7.61 5.14
N ARG A 130 5.61 8.44 5.17
CA ARG A 130 6.04 9.19 3.98
C ARG A 130 6.42 8.27 2.82
N THR A 131 7.05 7.12 3.08
CA THR A 131 7.35 6.14 2.02
C THR A 131 6.10 5.48 1.45
N ALA A 132 5.11 5.16 2.30
CA ALA A 132 3.84 4.60 1.85
C ALA A 132 3.03 5.60 1.00
N ILE A 133 2.97 6.86 1.43
CA ILE A 133 2.31 7.94 0.67
C ILE A 133 3.08 8.20 -0.63
N TRP A 134 4.42 8.25 -0.59
CA TRP A 134 5.22 8.39 -1.81
C TRP A 134 4.86 7.31 -2.83
N PHE A 135 4.79 6.04 -2.43
CA PHE A 135 4.40 4.96 -3.34
C PHE A 135 2.99 5.19 -3.89
N TRP A 136 2.03 5.55 -3.02
CA TRP A 136 0.64 5.79 -3.41
C TRP A 136 0.48 6.90 -4.46
N MET A 137 1.28 7.96 -4.34
CA MET A 137 1.22 9.16 -5.18
C MET A 137 2.10 9.09 -6.45
N THR A 138 2.99 8.10 -6.57
CA THR A 138 4.02 8.10 -7.61
C THR A 138 3.69 7.11 -8.73
N PRO A 139 3.44 7.55 -9.97
CA PRO A 139 3.35 6.65 -11.12
C PRO A 139 4.73 6.04 -11.43
N GLN A 140 4.75 4.80 -11.92
CA GLN A 140 5.99 4.09 -12.26
C GLN A 140 5.84 3.33 -13.58
N GLY A 141 6.57 3.75 -14.62
CA GLY A 141 6.51 3.10 -15.93
C GLY A 141 5.11 3.12 -16.53
N ASN A 142 4.53 1.95 -16.79
CA ASN A 142 3.17 1.78 -17.28
C ASN A 142 2.10 1.80 -16.18
N LYS A 143 2.48 1.86 -14.90
CA LYS A 143 1.55 1.92 -13.77
C LYS A 143 1.20 3.39 -13.47
N PRO A 144 -0.10 3.76 -13.45
CA PRO A 144 -0.51 5.05 -12.91
C PRO A 144 -0.27 5.09 -11.39
N SER A 145 -0.42 6.26 -10.78
CA SER A 145 -0.43 6.34 -9.32
C SER A 145 -1.70 5.72 -8.75
N CYS A 146 -1.64 5.17 -7.53
CA CYS A 146 -2.84 4.68 -6.85
C CYS A 146 -3.83 5.84 -6.58
N HIS A 147 -3.27 7.02 -6.29
CA HIS A 147 -4.00 8.28 -6.15
C HIS A 147 -4.87 8.58 -7.38
N ASP A 148 -4.29 8.58 -8.58
CA ASP A 148 -5.02 8.93 -9.80
C ASP A 148 -6.14 7.93 -10.11
N VAL A 149 -5.93 6.65 -9.77
CA VAL A 149 -6.95 5.61 -9.92
C VAL A 149 -8.13 5.87 -9.00
N ILE A 150 -7.89 6.08 -7.70
CA ILE A 150 -8.98 6.17 -6.71
C ILE A 150 -9.75 7.49 -6.80
N THR A 151 -9.07 8.56 -7.22
CA THR A 151 -9.66 9.89 -7.44
C THR A 151 -10.30 10.05 -8.82
N ARG A 152 -10.27 9.00 -9.65
CA ARG A 152 -10.86 8.94 -11.00
C ARG A 152 -10.25 9.94 -11.99
N THR A 153 -8.97 10.32 -11.80
CA THR A 153 -8.22 11.16 -12.75
C THR A 153 -7.44 10.34 -13.77
N TRP A 154 -7.12 9.08 -13.46
CA TRP A 154 -6.52 8.16 -14.43
C TRP A 154 -7.54 7.70 -15.47
N THR A 155 -7.19 7.87 -16.75
CA THR A 155 -7.94 7.32 -17.89
C THR A 155 -7.21 6.09 -18.43
N PRO A 156 -7.83 4.89 -18.41
CA PRO A 156 -7.21 3.69 -18.96
C PRO A 156 -6.85 3.85 -20.44
N SER A 157 -5.67 3.37 -20.83
CA SER A 157 -5.31 3.27 -22.24
C SER A 157 -6.07 2.13 -22.94
N SER A 158 -5.92 2.03 -24.27
CA SER A 158 -6.41 0.87 -25.01
C SER A 158 -5.74 -0.44 -24.55
N ALA A 159 -4.47 -0.39 -24.15
CA ALA A 159 -3.74 -1.52 -23.59
C ALA A 159 -4.28 -1.94 -22.22
N ASP A 160 -4.68 -0.97 -21.38
CA ASP A 160 -5.29 -1.23 -20.07
C ASP A 160 -6.68 -1.86 -20.22
N THR A 161 -7.50 -1.27 -21.09
CA THR A 161 -8.85 -1.78 -21.37
C THR A 161 -8.79 -3.22 -21.92
N SER A 162 -7.86 -3.49 -22.84
CA SER A 162 -7.65 -4.85 -23.39
C SER A 162 -7.11 -5.85 -22.35
N ALA A 163 -6.44 -5.34 -21.32
CA ALA A 163 -5.94 -6.11 -20.18
C ALA A 163 -6.97 -6.28 -19.06
N GLY A 164 -8.19 -5.77 -19.21
CA GLY A 164 -9.23 -5.77 -18.18
C GLY A 164 -8.97 -4.79 -17.03
N ARG A 165 -7.95 -3.93 -17.13
CA ARG A 165 -7.61 -2.94 -16.10
C ARG A 165 -8.54 -1.74 -16.20
N VAL A 166 -9.56 -1.75 -15.34
CA VAL A 166 -10.59 -0.71 -15.26
C VAL A 166 -10.47 0.09 -13.94
N PRO A 167 -10.92 1.35 -13.88
CA PRO A 167 -10.81 2.16 -12.67
C PRO A 167 -11.54 1.50 -11.49
N GLY A 168 -10.83 1.34 -10.37
CA GLY A 168 -11.35 0.70 -9.17
C GLY A 168 -10.24 0.18 -8.26
N TYR A 169 -10.65 -0.34 -7.11
CA TYR A 169 -9.73 -0.82 -6.07
C TYR A 169 -8.88 -2.01 -6.55
N GLY A 170 -9.40 -2.83 -7.46
CA GLY A 170 -8.67 -3.94 -8.07
C GLY A 170 -7.43 -3.51 -8.85
N VAL A 171 -7.51 -2.42 -9.63
CA VAL A 171 -6.32 -1.89 -10.32
C VAL A 171 -5.26 -1.41 -9.33
N ILE A 172 -5.66 -0.90 -8.16
CA ILE A 172 -4.71 -0.49 -7.10
C ILE A 172 -3.97 -1.72 -6.55
N THR A 173 -4.68 -2.83 -6.32
CA THR A 173 -4.04 -4.11 -5.98
C THR A 173 -3.06 -4.56 -7.08
N ASN A 174 -3.45 -4.40 -8.35
CA ASN A 174 -2.59 -4.72 -9.50
C ASN A 174 -1.31 -3.86 -9.54
N ILE A 175 -1.41 -2.56 -9.25
CA ILE A 175 -0.25 -1.66 -9.13
C ILE A 175 0.71 -2.15 -8.04
N ILE A 176 0.17 -2.47 -6.86
CA ILE A 176 0.93 -2.85 -5.66
C ILE A 176 1.60 -4.22 -5.83
N ASN A 177 0.86 -5.25 -6.20
CA ASN A 177 1.38 -6.62 -6.24
C ASN A 177 0.75 -7.51 -7.34
N GLY A 178 0.35 -6.91 -8.46
CA GLY A 178 -0.39 -7.62 -9.51
C GLY A 178 0.33 -8.81 -10.11
N GLY A 179 1.66 -8.77 -10.19
CA GLY A 179 2.46 -9.89 -10.70
C GLY A 179 2.32 -11.18 -9.90
N LEU A 180 1.85 -11.10 -8.65
CA LEU A 180 1.60 -12.26 -7.79
C LEU A 180 0.12 -12.52 -7.51
N GLU A 181 -0.73 -11.49 -7.58
CA GLU A 181 -2.10 -11.54 -7.05
C GLU A 181 -3.21 -11.38 -8.11
N CYS A 182 -2.90 -10.91 -9.31
CA CYS A 182 -3.90 -10.56 -10.31
C CYS A 182 -3.84 -11.47 -11.54
N GLY A 183 -4.96 -11.58 -12.26
CA GLY A 183 -5.05 -12.34 -13.52
C GLY A 183 -4.98 -13.86 -13.36
N CYS A 184 -5.11 -14.37 -12.13
CA CYS A 184 -5.02 -15.78 -11.78
C CYS A 184 -6.31 -16.32 -11.11
N GLY A 185 -7.44 -15.63 -11.31
CA GLY A 185 -8.71 -15.96 -10.65
C GLY A 185 -8.77 -15.45 -9.21
N PRO A 186 -9.74 -15.93 -8.40
CA PRO A 186 -9.90 -15.50 -7.01
C PRO A 186 -8.68 -15.83 -6.16
N ASP A 187 -8.13 -14.81 -5.50
CA ASP A 187 -6.97 -14.94 -4.63
C ASP A 187 -7.30 -14.48 -3.18
N PRO A 188 -6.94 -15.25 -2.14
CA PRO A 188 -7.22 -14.88 -0.75
C PRO A 188 -6.53 -13.58 -0.29
N ARG A 189 -5.39 -13.21 -0.91
CA ARG A 189 -4.69 -11.95 -0.62
C ARG A 189 -5.49 -10.76 -1.13
N VAL A 190 -6.00 -10.85 -2.37
CA VAL A 190 -6.92 -9.86 -2.95
C VAL A 190 -8.19 -9.74 -2.10
N GLN A 191 -8.77 -10.87 -1.66
CA GLN A 191 -9.94 -10.85 -0.79
C GLN A 191 -9.66 -10.17 0.56
N SER A 192 -8.46 -10.36 1.13
CA SER A 192 -8.06 -9.67 2.36
C SER A 192 -7.96 -8.16 2.16
N ARG A 193 -7.34 -7.69 1.06
CA ARG A 193 -7.30 -6.26 0.68
C ARG A 193 -8.71 -5.67 0.58
N VAL A 194 -9.59 -6.34 -0.17
CA VAL A 194 -10.99 -5.93 -0.34
C VAL A 194 -11.75 -5.91 0.99
N GLY A 195 -11.50 -6.88 1.87
CA GLY A 195 -12.11 -6.94 3.20
C GLY A 195 -11.77 -5.73 4.07
N PHE A 196 -10.50 -5.33 4.12
CA PHE A 196 -10.08 -4.11 4.84
C PHE A 196 -10.71 -2.86 4.22
N TYR A 197 -10.68 -2.73 2.89
CA TYR A 197 -11.26 -1.59 2.20
C TYR A 197 -12.77 -1.44 2.48
N ASN A 198 -13.53 -2.53 2.36
CA ASN A 198 -14.97 -2.55 2.66
C ASN A 198 -15.25 -2.13 4.10
N ARG A 199 -14.46 -2.64 5.06
CA ARG A 199 -14.58 -2.25 6.47
C ARG A 199 -14.38 -0.75 6.69
N TYR A 200 -13.36 -0.16 6.06
CA TYR A 200 -13.11 1.27 6.19
C TYR A 200 -14.17 2.11 5.47
N CYS A 201 -14.64 1.68 4.30
CA CYS A 201 -15.78 2.32 3.62
C CYS A 201 -17.05 2.31 4.48
N GLU A 202 -17.34 1.22 5.18
CA GLU A 202 -18.45 1.13 6.13
C GLU A 202 -18.30 2.14 7.28
N MET A 203 -17.12 2.23 7.90
CA MET A 203 -16.83 3.21 8.95
C MET A 203 -17.00 4.65 8.46
N PHE A 204 -16.58 4.93 7.23
CA PHE A 204 -16.74 6.25 6.61
C PHE A 204 -18.13 6.49 6.02
N ARG A 205 -19.02 5.49 6.04
CA ARG A 205 -20.38 5.54 5.48
C ARG A 205 -20.40 5.91 4.00
N ILE A 206 -19.48 5.33 3.23
CA ILE A 206 -19.39 5.50 1.77
C ILE A 206 -19.47 4.15 1.06
N SER A 207 -19.92 4.16 -0.20
CA SER A 207 -19.86 2.96 -1.05
C SER A 207 -18.41 2.71 -1.52
N PRO A 208 -17.92 1.45 -1.48
CA PRO A 208 -16.60 1.09 -1.99
C PRO A 208 -16.50 1.23 -3.51
N GLY A 209 -17.64 1.28 -4.22
CA GLY A 209 -17.71 1.30 -5.68
C GLY A 209 -17.53 -0.08 -6.29
N ASP A 210 -17.33 -0.11 -7.61
CA ASP A 210 -17.20 -1.33 -8.40
C ASP A 210 -15.71 -1.71 -8.63
N ASN A 211 -15.49 -2.83 -9.33
CA ASN A 211 -14.15 -3.30 -9.75
C ASN A 211 -13.18 -3.46 -8.58
N LEU A 212 -13.63 -4.15 -7.53
CA LEU A 212 -12.90 -4.27 -6.28
C LEU A 212 -11.75 -5.28 -6.36
N ASP A 213 -11.86 -6.28 -7.22
CA ASP A 213 -10.83 -7.30 -7.42
C ASP A 213 -10.07 -7.12 -8.74
N CYS A 214 -8.98 -7.87 -8.85
CA CYS A 214 -8.17 -7.95 -10.06
C CYS A 214 -8.06 -9.38 -10.62
N ASN A 215 -9.03 -10.24 -10.32
CA ASN A 215 -8.98 -11.67 -10.62
C ASN A 215 -8.72 -11.95 -12.10
N ASN A 216 -9.30 -11.11 -12.97
CA ASN A 216 -9.25 -11.22 -14.43
C ASN A 216 -8.42 -10.10 -15.09
N GLN A 217 -7.73 -9.27 -14.31
CA GLN A 217 -6.90 -8.21 -14.84
C GLN A 217 -5.51 -8.76 -15.15
N ARG A 218 -4.99 -8.53 -16.36
CA ARG A 218 -3.59 -8.84 -16.64
C ARG A 218 -2.70 -7.94 -15.76
N PRO A 219 -1.68 -8.51 -15.09
CA PRO A 219 -0.71 -7.70 -14.34
C PRO A 219 -0.10 -6.60 -15.20
N PHE A 220 0.18 -5.45 -14.58
CA PHE A 220 0.97 -4.39 -15.21
C PHE A 220 2.38 -4.86 -15.57
#